data_AF-A0AAW1HLE2-F1
#
_entry.id   AF-A0AAW1HLE2-F1
#
_cell.length_a   1.000
_cell.length_b   1.000
_cell.length_c   1.000
_cell.angle_alpha   90.00
_cell.angle_beta   90.00
_cell.angle_gamma   90.00
#
_symmetry.space_group_name_H-M   'P 1'
#
loop_
_entity.id
_entity.type
_entity.pdbx_description
1 polymer ?
#
loop_
_entity_poly.entity_id
_entity_poly.type
_entity_poly.pdbx_seq_one_letter_code
_entity_poly.pdbx_strand_id
1 'polypeptide(L)'
;MSAHKEYSSSNSTVVPVFRKQLVLHNKGVVGSITQVLSQGFEVSYEYSPECLRCKNSRGICGSSNVSDFVCLCKNGSSDYVCQMPACLALGINMLLLVMLCCRRKRRSTRKFAVFWKSEAAKCPNVDAFLQIYGSFSLTRYTYANIMKITDGFKDKLGEGGYATVYKGKLLSGRLVAMKVLKLSKGDGEDFLNEVASISRTNHVNIVTLLGFCYEGNKRALIYEFLSNGSLEKFTFHGTRDRIQSLPWETLFNIAIGIARGLDYLHRGCNARILHFDIKPHNILLDEEFCPKISDFGLARLCPLQESTISMLEAKGTIGYIAPEVVCRTVGGVSHKSDVYSFGMMVLDMVCGRKNLSADLQRSSEVYFPQWIYNCLELEEDGLFQGTINVEEKAVQRKMILVSLWCIQTYPSNRPSMSRVVEMLQGCVESIQMPPKPNLSSPPRLALDTLVTLTDSSDGVR
;
A
#
# COMPACT_ATOMS: atom_id res chain seq x y z
N MET A 1 -17.62 -45.44 24.07
CA MET A 1 -18.15 -46.83 23.97
C MET A 1 -17.25 -47.67 24.84
N SER A 2 -17.61 -47.83 26.12
CA SER A 2 -18.33 -48.99 26.71
C SER A 2 -17.37 -50.18 26.92
N ALA A 3 -17.27 -50.85 28.08
CA ALA A 3 -18.28 -51.10 29.10
C ALA A 3 -17.71 -51.40 30.50
N HIS A 4 -18.55 -51.14 31.51
CA HIS A 4 -18.48 -51.56 32.92
C HIS A 4 -18.68 -53.07 33.12
N LYS A 5 -18.12 -53.64 34.21
CA LYS A 5 -18.92 -54.35 35.25
C LYS A 5 -18.15 -54.65 36.54
N GLU A 6 -18.89 -54.55 37.64
CA GLU A 6 -18.60 -54.80 39.06
C GLU A 6 -18.39 -56.27 39.42
N TYR A 7 -17.85 -56.54 40.62
CA TYR A 7 -18.20 -57.57 41.64
C TYR A 7 -17.03 -57.56 42.68
N SER A 8 -17.14 -57.74 44.00
CA SER A 8 -18.18 -58.20 44.91
C SER A 8 -17.72 -57.83 46.34
N SER A 9 -18.59 -57.27 47.17
CA SER A 9 -18.38 -57.15 48.61
C SER A 9 -18.58 -58.52 49.28
N SER A 10 -17.52 -59.12 49.83
CA SER A 10 -17.62 -60.29 50.70
C SER A 10 -17.08 -59.96 52.09
N ASN A 11 -17.98 -59.55 52.99
CA ASN A 11 -17.71 -59.49 54.42
C ASN A 11 -17.74 -60.93 54.96
N SER A 12 -16.59 -61.59 55.03
CA SER A 12 -16.43 -62.78 55.86
C SER A 12 -15.59 -62.42 57.07
N THR A 13 -16.13 -62.63 58.28
CA THR A 13 -15.39 -62.48 59.54
C THR A 13 -15.31 -63.85 60.19
N VAL A 14 -14.09 -64.35 60.42
CA VAL A 14 -13.85 -65.61 61.12
C VAL A 14 -13.85 -65.34 62.62
N VAL A 15 -14.76 -65.95 63.37
CA VAL A 15 -14.86 -65.81 64.84
C VAL A 15 -14.28 -67.06 65.50
N PRO A 16 -13.12 -66.99 66.18
CA PRO A 16 -12.58 -68.12 66.92
C PRO A 16 -13.32 -68.31 68.26
N VAL A 17 -13.78 -69.54 68.53
CA VAL A 17 -14.46 -69.90 69.79
C VAL A 17 -13.42 -70.38 70.81
N PHE A 18 -13.22 -69.64 71.89
CA PHE A 18 -12.38 -70.08 73.00
C PHE A 18 -13.11 -71.14 73.84
N ARG A 19 -12.48 -72.30 74.02
CA ARG A 19 -13.02 -73.50 74.71
C ARG A 19 -13.46 -73.30 76.17
N LYS A 20 -13.20 -72.11 76.76
CA LYS A 20 -13.51 -71.78 78.17
C LYS A 20 -14.93 -71.26 78.42
N GLN A 21 -15.74 -71.01 77.39
CA GLN A 21 -17.15 -70.57 77.53
C GLN A 21 -18.19 -71.69 77.39
N LEU A 22 -17.77 -72.96 77.31
CA LEU A 22 -18.68 -74.10 77.38
C LEU A 22 -19.07 -74.39 78.84
N VAL A 23 -20.11 -73.70 79.33
CA VAL A 23 -20.86 -74.18 80.49
C VAL A 23 -21.94 -75.13 79.98
N LEU A 24 -21.61 -76.42 80.00
CA LEU A 24 -22.57 -77.51 79.80
C LEU A 24 -23.53 -77.54 80.98
N HIS A 25 -24.77 -77.11 80.78
CA HIS A 25 -25.88 -77.50 81.64
C HIS A 25 -26.59 -78.73 81.03
N ASN A 26 -26.31 -79.88 81.64
CA ASN A 26 -27.03 -81.17 81.60
C ASN A 26 -28.52 -81.08 81.19
N LYS A 27 -29.15 -82.02 80.46
CA LYS A 27 -28.86 -83.42 80.11
C LYS A 27 -29.77 -83.76 78.90
N GLY A 28 -29.22 -84.35 77.85
CA GLY A 28 -29.99 -85.05 76.81
C GLY A 28 -29.65 -84.62 75.38
N VAL A 29 -29.10 -85.57 74.62
CA VAL A 29 -28.83 -85.54 73.17
C VAL A 29 -27.59 -84.73 72.76
N VAL A 30 -26.45 -85.44 72.62
CA VAL A 30 -25.29 -84.97 71.86
C VAL A 30 -25.64 -85.07 70.37
N GLY A 31 -26.44 -84.11 69.90
CA GLY A 31 -26.50 -83.76 68.49
C GLY A 31 -25.20 -83.07 68.13
N SER A 32 -24.57 -83.54 67.06
CA SER A 32 -23.27 -83.09 66.56
C SER A 32 -23.08 -81.58 66.72
N ILE A 33 -22.01 -81.17 67.42
CA ILE A 33 -21.56 -79.77 67.57
C ILE A 33 -21.60 -79.00 66.23
N THR A 34 -21.37 -79.71 65.13
CA THR A 34 -21.39 -79.18 63.77
C THR A 34 -22.75 -78.65 63.35
N GLN A 35 -23.86 -79.19 63.87
CA GLN A 35 -25.21 -78.78 63.50
C GLN A 35 -25.62 -77.47 64.19
N VAL A 36 -25.23 -77.27 65.46
CA VAL A 36 -25.45 -76.01 66.19
C VAL A 36 -24.61 -74.88 65.59
N LEU A 37 -23.37 -75.18 65.18
CA LEU A 37 -22.52 -74.19 64.50
C LEU A 37 -23.04 -73.81 63.11
N SER A 38 -23.72 -74.73 62.41
CA SER A 38 -24.31 -74.46 61.09
C SER A 38 -25.57 -73.59 61.10
N GLN A 39 -26.24 -73.48 62.25
CA GLN A 39 -27.45 -72.64 62.40
C GLN A 39 -27.11 -71.15 62.60
N GLY A 40 -25.84 -70.82 62.85
CA GLY A 40 -25.42 -69.47 63.20
C GLY A 40 -25.86 -69.08 64.62
N PHE A 41 -25.12 -68.18 65.25
CA PHE A 41 -25.48 -67.58 66.51
C PHE A 41 -25.43 -66.06 66.37
N GLU A 42 -26.33 -65.36 67.04
CA GLU A 42 -26.38 -63.91 67.04
C GLU A 42 -25.24 -63.39 67.93
N VAL A 43 -24.30 -62.65 67.33
CA VAL A 43 -23.22 -62.00 68.08
C VAL A 43 -23.60 -60.54 68.26
N SER A 44 -24.12 -60.22 69.44
CA SER A 44 -24.27 -58.85 69.90
C SER A 44 -22.92 -58.37 70.45
N TYR A 45 -22.32 -57.39 69.79
CA TYR A 45 -21.12 -56.71 70.26
C TYR A 45 -21.37 -55.22 70.30
N GLU A 46 -20.96 -54.57 71.38
CA GLU A 46 -20.95 -53.11 71.48
C GLU A 46 -19.59 -52.59 71.01
N TYR A 47 -19.60 -51.56 70.18
CA TYR A 47 -18.37 -50.88 69.78
C TYR A 47 -17.75 -50.22 71.00
N SER A 48 -16.45 -50.42 71.21
CA SER A 48 -15.73 -49.64 72.22
C SER A 48 -15.81 -48.14 71.87
N PRO A 49 -15.74 -47.23 72.86
CA PRO A 49 -15.73 -45.80 72.63
C PRO A 49 -14.63 -45.35 71.65
N GLU A 50 -13.49 -46.05 71.64
CA GLU A 50 -12.37 -45.84 70.73
C GLU A 50 -12.74 -46.20 69.28
N CYS A 51 -13.37 -47.36 69.06
CA CYS A 51 -13.80 -47.77 67.73
C CYS A 51 -14.88 -46.85 67.15
N LEU A 52 -15.79 -46.37 68.01
CA LEU A 52 -16.83 -45.44 67.57
C LEU A 52 -16.21 -44.10 67.10
N ARG A 53 -15.20 -43.59 67.81
CA ARG A 53 -14.46 -42.38 67.41
C ARG A 53 -13.71 -42.58 66.09
N CYS A 54 -13.05 -43.74 65.92
CA CYS A 54 -12.37 -44.09 64.68
C CYS A 54 -13.33 -44.11 63.48
N LYS A 55 -14.47 -44.80 63.62
CA LYS A 55 -15.48 -44.91 62.56
C LYS A 55 -16.11 -43.55 62.22
N ASN A 56 -16.35 -42.71 63.23
CA ASN A 56 -16.84 -41.34 63.03
C ASN A 56 -15.85 -40.47 62.23
N SER A 57 -14.55 -40.76 62.34
CA SER A 57 -13.50 -40.14 61.51
C SER A 57 -13.27 -40.81 60.15
N ARG A 58 -14.15 -41.73 59.74
CA ARG A 58 -14.07 -42.52 58.50
C ARG A 58 -12.88 -43.50 58.44
N GLY A 59 -12.37 -43.91 59.61
CA GLY A 59 -11.37 -44.97 59.74
C GLY A 59 -11.97 -46.35 59.96
N ILE A 60 -11.13 -47.40 59.91
CA ILE A 60 -11.49 -48.79 60.18
C ILE A 60 -10.80 -49.24 61.47
N CYS A 61 -11.55 -49.82 62.41
CA CYS A 61 -11.02 -50.30 63.70
C CYS A 61 -10.20 -51.59 63.51
N GLY A 62 -9.04 -51.67 64.16
CA GLY A 62 -8.20 -52.87 64.22
C GLY A 62 -7.44 -52.98 65.54
N SER A 63 -6.62 -54.02 65.70
CA SER A 63 -5.69 -54.16 66.84
C SER A 63 -4.27 -54.45 66.33
N SER A 64 -3.26 -54.08 67.11
CA SER A 64 -1.84 -54.33 66.80
C SER A 64 -1.18 -55.12 67.93
N ASN A 65 -0.03 -55.74 67.68
CA ASN A 65 0.70 -56.52 68.70
C ASN A 65 1.32 -55.66 69.81
N VAL A 66 1.30 -54.33 69.68
CA VAL A 66 1.94 -53.37 70.60
C VAL A 66 0.92 -52.50 71.33
N SER A 67 -0.30 -52.36 70.79
CA SER A 67 -1.40 -51.59 71.38
C SER A 67 -2.73 -52.31 71.14
N ASP A 68 -3.56 -52.40 72.18
CA ASP A 68 -4.81 -53.16 72.17
C ASP A 68 -5.84 -52.66 71.14
N PHE A 69 -5.72 -51.40 70.68
CA PHE A 69 -6.58 -50.80 69.67
C PHE A 69 -5.79 -49.89 68.72
N VAL A 70 -6.11 -49.93 67.42
CA VAL A 70 -5.59 -49.01 66.41
C VAL A 70 -6.68 -48.61 65.40
N CYS A 71 -6.66 -47.36 64.93
CA CYS A 71 -7.52 -46.85 63.88
C CYS A 71 -6.76 -46.80 62.54
N LEU A 72 -7.23 -47.55 61.54
CA LEU A 72 -6.63 -47.63 60.22
C LEU A 72 -7.23 -46.55 59.30
N CYS A 73 -6.39 -45.63 58.83
CA CYS A 73 -6.76 -44.49 57.99
C CYS A 73 -6.16 -44.62 56.59
N LYS A 74 -6.71 -43.89 55.60
CA LYS A 74 -6.23 -43.91 54.21
C LYS A 74 -4.74 -43.56 54.04
N ASN A 75 -4.17 -42.77 54.95
CA ASN A 75 -2.79 -42.27 54.87
C ASN A 75 -1.86 -42.87 55.95
N GLY A 76 -2.29 -43.91 56.67
CA GLY A 76 -1.52 -44.54 57.76
C GLY A 76 -2.39 -45.02 58.93
N SER A 77 -1.77 -45.57 59.97
CA SER A 77 -2.45 -45.95 61.23
C SER A 77 -2.36 -44.83 62.28
N SER A 78 -3.39 -44.65 63.09
CA SER A 78 -3.44 -43.71 64.22
C SER A 78 -4.06 -44.37 65.45
N ASP A 79 -3.76 -43.91 66.65
CA ASP A 79 -4.18 -44.58 67.88
C ASP A 79 -5.70 -44.49 68.13
N TYR A 80 -6.38 -43.42 67.70
CA TYR A 80 -7.81 -43.23 68.01
C TYR A 80 -8.68 -42.61 66.90
N VAL A 81 -8.15 -41.71 66.06
CA VAL A 81 -8.95 -40.91 65.11
C VAL A 81 -8.13 -40.59 63.86
N CYS A 82 -8.74 -40.72 62.68
CA CYS A 82 -8.15 -40.24 61.44
C CYS A 82 -8.23 -38.71 61.37
N GLN A 83 -7.09 -38.03 61.52
CA GLN A 83 -7.02 -36.58 61.35
C GLN A 83 -7.24 -36.21 59.89
N MET A 84 -8.29 -35.41 59.64
CA MET A 84 -8.35 -34.54 58.45
C MET A 84 -7.65 -33.22 58.81
N PRO A 85 -6.87 -32.60 57.90
CA PRO A 85 -6.20 -31.35 58.21
C PRO A 85 -7.23 -30.23 58.38
N ALA A 86 -7.32 -29.67 59.59
CA ALA A 86 -8.05 -28.44 59.87
C ALA A 86 -7.06 -27.31 60.12
N CYS A 87 -7.04 -26.31 59.24
CA CYS A 87 -6.38 -25.02 59.49
C CYS A 87 -7.29 -23.88 59.04
N LEU A 88 -8.17 -23.43 59.94
CA LEU A 88 -8.87 -22.15 59.87
C LEU A 88 -8.50 -21.33 61.12
N ALA A 89 -7.52 -20.42 61.01
CA ALA A 89 -7.36 -19.27 61.93
C ALA A 89 -6.29 -18.23 61.54
N LEU A 90 -5.80 -18.14 60.28
CA LEU A 90 -4.84 -17.10 59.86
C LEU A 90 -5.29 -16.28 58.62
N GLY A 91 -6.51 -16.46 58.13
CA GLY A 91 -6.98 -15.81 56.90
C GLY A 91 -7.50 -14.38 57.07
N ILE A 92 -8.13 -14.05 58.20
CA ILE A 92 -8.90 -12.80 58.34
C ILE A 92 -7.99 -11.58 58.52
N ASN A 93 -6.92 -11.69 59.31
CA ASN A 93 -5.94 -10.59 59.47
C ASN A 93 -5.10 -10.35 58.20
N MET A 94 -4.79 -11.41 57.43
CA MET A 94 -4.14 -11.27 56.12
C MET A 94 -5.07 -10.63 55.08
N LEU A 95 -6.35 -10.98 55.06
CA LEU A 95 -7.33 -10.34 54.18
C LEU A 95 -7.56 -8.85 54.52
N LEU A 96 -7.58 -8.48 55.80
CA LEU A 96 -7.70 -7.08 56.22
C LEU A 96 -6.45 -6.26 55.89
N LEU A 97 -5.24 -6.82 56.07
CA LEU A 97 -3.99 -6.18 55.66
C LEU A 97 -3.88 -6.06 54.14
N VAL A 98 -4.27 -7.10 53.38
CA VAL A 98 -4.33 -7.04 51.91
C VAL A 98 -5.36 -6.01 51.46
N MET A 99 -6.54 -5.93 52.08
CA MET A 99 -7.55 -4.92 51.75
C MET A 99 -7.09 -3.49 52.09
N LEU A 100 -6.38 -3.28 53.20
CA LEU A 100 -5.79 -1.98 53.56
C LEU A 100 -4.64 -1.60 52.61
N CYS A 101 -3.76 -2.54 52.25
CA CYS A 101 -2.71 -2.37 51.25
C CYS A 101 -3.29 -2.09 49.86
N CYS A 102 -4.36 -2.80 49.45
CA CYS A 102 -5.08 -2.57 48.21
C CYS A 102 -5.78 -1.20 48.21
N ARG A 103 -6.34 -0.73 49.34
CA ARG A 103 -6.95 0.61 49.45
C ARG A 103 -5.90 1.74 49.44
N ARG A 104 -4.73 1.55 50.06
CA ARG A 104 -3.59 2.49 49.96
C ARG A 104 -3.02 2.55 48.54
N LYS A 105 -2.83 1.39 47.89
CA LYS A 105 -2.39 1.30 46.50
C LYS A 105 -3.43 1.91 45.54
N ARG A 106 -4.75 1.69 45.76
CA ARG A 106 -5.84 2.27 44.97
C ARG A 106 -6.02 3.79 45.16
N ARG A 107 -5.68 4.35 46.33
CA ARG A 107 -5.65 5.81 46.54
C ARG A 107 -4.40 6.46 45.92
N SER A 108 -3.25 5.79 45.97
CA SER A 108 -2.02 6.25 45.30
C SER A 108 -2.16 6.17 43.78
N THR A 109 -2.72 5.08 43.24
CA THR A 109 -2.99 4.94 41.79
C THR A 109 -4.15 5.78 41.31
N ARG A 110 -5.12 6.18 42.15
CA ARG A 110 -6.11 7.20 41.77
C ARG A 110 -5.51 8.61 41.70
N LYS A 111 -4.59 8.97 42.59
CA LYS A 111 -3.86 10.25 42.48
C LYS A 111 -2.90 10.24 41.28
N PHE A 112 -2.22 9.12 41.01
CA PHE A 112 -1.42 8.93 39.80
C PHE A 112 -2.28 8.86 38.52
N ALA A 113 -3.44 8.22 38.53
CA ALA A 113 -4.32 8.11 37.36
C ALA A 113 -5.13 9.40 37.09
N VAL A 114 -5.36 10.25 38.09
CA VAL A 114 -5.93 11.59 37.89
C VAL A 114 -4.85 12.57 37.43
N PHE A 115 -3.60 12.43 37.89
CA PHE A 115 -2.46 13.20 37.37
C PHE A 115 -2.10 12.77 35.92
N TRP A 116 -2.11 11.47 35.62
CA TRP A 116 -1.88 10.93 34.26
C TRP A 116 -3.08 11.04 33.32
N LYS A 117 -4.25 11.50 33.79
CA LYS A 117 -5.37 11.87 32.91
C LYS A 117 -5.25 13.29 32.34
N SER A 118 -4.23 14.05 32.75
CA SER A 118 -3.98 15.39 32.21
C SER A 118 -2.81 15.44 31.20
N GLU A 119 -2.11 14.32 30.95
CA GLU A 119 -0.96 14.33 30.04
C GLU A 119 -0.70 12.98 29.35
N ALA A 120 -1.76 12.19 29.14
CA ALA A 120 -1.77 11.17 28.09
C ALA A 120 -1.91 11.89 26.75
N ALA A 121 -0.77 12.38 26.25
CA ALA A 121 -0.60 12.76 24.87
C ALA A 121 -1.28 11.72 23.97
N LYS A 122 -2.06 12.19 22.98
CA LYS A 122 -2.61 11.39 21.89
C LYS A 122 -1.58 10.36 21.44
N CYS A 123 -1.74 9.10 21.82
CA CYS A 123 -1.15 8.02 21.03
C CYS A 123 -1.77 8.18 19.63
N PRO A 124 -0.98 8.35 18.55
CA PRO A 124 -1.53 8.22 17.22
C PRO A 124 -2.20 6.86 17.16
N ASN A 125 -3.48 6.83 16.79
CA ASN A 125 -4.21 5.59 16.58
C ASN A 125 -3.35 4.73 15.65
N VAL A 126 -2.80 3.62 16.14
CA VAL A 126 -1.86 2.80 15.37
C VAL A 126 -2.53 2.26 14.11
N ASP A 127 -3.85 2.02 14.13
CA ASP A 127 -4.60 1.65 12.92
C ASP A 127 -4.81 2.84 11.98
N ALA A 128 -4.98 4.07 12.50
CA ALA A 128 -4.97 5.27 11.66
C ALA A 128 -3.55 5.54 11.11
N PHE A 129 -2.51 5.33 11.90
CA PHE A 129 -1.12 5.45 11.52
C PHE A 129 -0.75 4.38 10.50
N LEU A 130 -1.18 3.13 10.65
CA LEU A 130 -1.02 2.06 9.65
C LEU A 130 -1.95 2.24 8.44
N GLN A 131 -3.07 2.95 8.55
CA GLN A 131 -3.85 3.37 7.38
C GLN A 131 -3.23 4.56 6.63
N ILE A 132 -2.50 5.43 7.34
CA ILE A 132 -1.79 6.57 6.76
C ILE A 132 -0.41 6.17 6.21
N TYR A 133 0.28 5.24 6.88
CA TYR A 133 1.69 4.86 6.65
C TYR A 133 1.94 3.36 6.48
N GLY A 134 0.93 2.50 6.62
CA GLY A 134 1.07 1.08 6.34
C GLY A 134 1.31 0.87 4.86
N SER A 135 2.15 -0.13 4.55
CA SER A 135 2.57 -0.59 3.22
C SER A 135 1.72 -0.01 2.08
N PHE A 136 2.35 0.74 1.16
CA PHE A 136 1.79 1.25 -0.10
C PHE A 136 1.33 0.13 -1.06
N SER A 137 0.83 -0.99 -0.54
CA SER A 137 0.22 -2.04 -1.32
C SER A 137 -1.05 -1.50 -1.94
N LEU A 138 -1.02 -1.47 -3.26
CA LEU A 138 -2.14 -1.09 -4.09
C LEU A 138 -3.40 -1.87 -3.69
N THR A 139 -4.46 -1.17 -3.27
CA THR A 139 -5.67 -1.82 -2.76
C THR A 139 -6.62 -2.17 -3.91
N ARG A 140 -7.09 -3.42 -3.97
CA ARG A 140 -8.14 -3.84 -4.90
C ARG A 140 -9.52 -3.56 -4.30
N TYR A 141 -10.31 -2.76 -5.00
CA TYR A 141 -11.68 -2.40 -4.62
C TYR A 141 -12.71 -3.13 -5.48
N THR A 142 -13.87 -3.41 -4.89
CA THR A 142 -15.05 -3.88 -5.63
C THR A 142 -15.77 -2.71 -6.29
N TYR A 143 -16.55 -2.96 -7.34
CA TYR A 143 -17.34 -1.89 -7.98
C TYR A 143 -18.37 -1.28 -7.01
N ALA A 144 -18.90 -2.06 -6.07
CA ALA A 144 -19.76 -1.54 -5.01
C ALA A 144 -19.00 -0.53 -4.11
N ASN A 145 -17.71 -0.77 -3.84
CA ASN A 145 -16.89 0.23 -3.15
C ASN A 145 -16.70 1.47 -4.00
N ILE A 146 -16.45 1.33 -5.30
CA ILE A 146 -16.32 2.46 -6.24
C ILE A 146 -17.56 3.36 -6.18
N MET A 147 -18.75 2.77 -6.31
CA MET A 147 -20.03 3.48 -6.21
C MET A 147 -20.19 4.24 -4.89
N LYS A 148 -19.79 3.62 -3.78
CA LYS A 148 -19.88 4.24 -2.45
C LYS A 148 -18.88 5.38 -2.28
N ILE A 149 -17.65 5.21 -2.75
CA ILE A 149 -16.58 6.22 -2.65
C ILE A 149 -16.92 7.48 -3.45
N THR A 150 -17.59 7.33 -4.60
CA THR A 150 -17.96 8.43 -5.50
C THR A 150 -19.37 9.00 -5.26
N ASP A 151 -20.07 8.56 -4.22
CA ASP A 151 -21.48 8.93 -3.96
C ASP A 151 -22.36 8.73 -5.21
N GLY A 152 -22.21 7.59 -5.87
CA GLY A 152 -22.91 7.27 -7.12
C GLY A 152 -22.44 8.09 -8.34
N PHE A 153 -21.15 8.43 -8.41
CA PHE A 153 -20.54 9.22 -9.50
C PHE A 153 -21.06 10.66 -9.62
N LYS A 154 -21.40 11.27 -8.48
CA LYS A 154 -22.05 12.59 -8.41
C LYS A 154 -21.15 13.75 -8.86
N ASP A 155 -19.88 13.75 -8.44
CA ASP A 155 -18.95 14.86 -8.67
C ASP A 155 -17.97 14.50 -9.78
N LYS A 156 -18.25 14.98 -11.00
CA LYS A 156 -17.44 14.72 -12.20
C LYS A 156 -16.37 15.79 -12.34
N LEU A 157 -15.11 15.37 -12.36
CA LEU A 157 -13.94 16.24 -12.49
C LEU A 157 -13.55 16.47 -13.96
N GLY A 158 -13.78 15.49 -14.82
CA GLY A 158 -13.43 15.56 -16.24
C GLY A 158 -13.84 14.32 -17.02
N GLU A 159 -13.86 14.43 -18.35
CA GLU A 159 -14.15 13.32 -19.25
C GLU A 159 -13.25 13.41 -20.48
N GLY A 160 -12.58 12.31 -20.81
CA GLY A 160 -11.83 12.14 -22.04
C GLY A 160 -12.43 11.06 -22.93
N GLY A 161 -11.74 10.76 -24.04
CA GLY A 161 -12.16 9.69 -24.97
C GLY A 161 -12.22 8.30 -24.33
N TYR A 162 -11.35 8.04 -23.34
CA TYR A 162 -11.12 6.70 -22.79
C TYR A 162 -11.63 6.54 -21.35
N ALA A 163 -11.86 7.63 -20.63
CA ALA A 163 -12.20 7.58 -19.20
C ALA A 163 -13.04 8.78 -18.76
N THR A 164 -13.73 8.61 -17.65
CA THR A 164 -14.35 9.70 -16.89
C THR A 164 -13.76 9.73 -15.49
N VAL A 165 -13.40 10.91 -15.01
CA VAL A 165 -12.78 11.10 -13.70
C VAL A 165 -13.79 11.73 -12.76
N TYR A 166 -13.96 11.14 -11.57
CA TYR A 166 -14.87 11.61 -10.53
C TYR A 166 -14.11 11.91 -9.25
N LYS A 167 -14.61 12.87 -8.47
CA LYS A 167 -14.14 13.07 -7.09
C LYS A 167 -14.78 12.01 -6.20
N GLY A 168 -14.01 11.51 -5.25
CA GLY A 168 -14.49 10.59 -4.24
C GLY A 168 -13.89 10.84 -2.88
N LYS A 169 -14.40 10.15 -1.87
CA LYS A 169 -13.91 10.20 -0.50
C LYS A 169 -13.80 8.79 0.06
N LEU A 170 -12.59 8.40 0.47
CA LEU A 170 -12.35 7.12 1.16
C LEU A 170 -12.97 7.14 2.57
N LEU A 171 -13.14 5.96 3.17
CA LEU A 171 -13.63 5.82 4.56
C LEU A 171 -12.75 6.55 5.57
N SER A 172 -11.44 6.65 5.30
CA SER A 172 -10.49 7.43 6.09
C SER A 172 -10.71 8.95 6.02
N GLY A 173 -11.58 9.42 5.13
CA GLY A 173 -11.82 10.83 4.86
C GLY A 173 -10.93 11.43 3.78
N ARG A 174 -9.92 10.69 3.30
CA ARG A 174 -9.02 11.12 2.21
C ARG A 174 -9.80 11.30 0.90
N LEU A 175 -9.61 12.46 0.27
CA LEU A 175 -10.14 12.74 -1.07
C LEU A 175 -9.35 11.98 -2.13
N VAL A 176 -10.06 11.49 -3.15
CA VAL A 176 -9.47 10.71 -4.25
C VAL A 176 -10.04 11.12 -5.61
N ALA A 177 -9.26 10.89 -6.65
CA ALA A 177 -9.70 10.98 -8.04
C ALA A 177 -9.95 9.56 -8.58
N MET A 178 -11.18 9.31 -9.00
CA MET A 178 -11.65 8.03 -9.52
C MET A 178 -11.68 8.08 -11.05
N LYS A 179 -10.67 7.52 -11.71
CA LYS A 179 -10.63 7.37 -13.18
C LYS A 179 -11.37 6.09 -13.56
N VAL A 180 -12.62 6.21 -14.00
CA VAL A 180 -13.44 5.10 -14.50
C VAL A 180 -13.23 4.99 -15.99
N LEU A 181 -12.70 3.85 -16.46
CA LEU A 181 -12.48 3.64 -17.87
C LEU A 181 -13.82 3.37 -18.56
N LYS A 182 -14.00 3.98 -19.73
CA LYS A 182 -15.12 3.67 -20.62
C LYS A 182 -14.92 2.25 -21.17
N LEU A 183 -16.01 1.59 -21.52
CA LEU A 183 -15.97 0.26 -22.15
C LEU A 183 -15.15 0.36 -23.45
N SER A 184 -13.91 -0.09 -23.42
CA SER A 184 -13.07 -0.20 -24.61
C SER A 184 -13.44 -1.46 -25.38
N LYS A 185 -13.40 -1.40 -26.71
CA LYS A 185 -13.46 -2.59 -27.58
C LYS A 185 -12.21 -3.48 -27.48
N GLY A 186 -11.15 -3.02 -26.79
CA GLY A 186 -9.92 -3.75 -26.55
C GLY A 186 -9.94 -4.64 -25.30
N ASP A 187 -8.92 -5.48 -25.18
CA ASP A 187 -8.65 -6.47 -24.13
C ASP A 187 -8.31 -5.89 -22.74
N GLY A 188 -8.25 -4.56 -22.61
CA GLY A 188 -7.89 -3.88 -21.37
C GLY A 188 -6.37 -3.74 -21.16
N GLU A 189 -5.57 -3.86 -22.23
CA GLU A 189 -4.11 -3.70 -22.18
C GLU A 189 -3.69 -2.36 -21.55
N ASP A 190 -4.35 -1.24 -21.92
CA ASP A 190 -4.03 0.09 -21.37
C ASP A 190 -4.23 0.17 -19.85
N PHE A 191 -5.26 -0.49 -19.32
CA PHE A 191 -5.49 -0.57 -17.88
C PHE A 191 -4.36 -1.34 -17.19
N LEU A 192 -4.00 -2.51 -17.73
CA LEU A 192 -2.95 -3.35 -17.17
C LEU A 192 -1.58 -2.66 -17.26
N ASN A 193 -1.31 -1.98 -18.38
CA ASN A 193 -0.10 -1.18 -18.59
C ASN A 193 0.00 -0.01 -17.60
N GLU A 194 -1.11 0.71 -17.37
CA GLU A 194 -1.16 1.82 -16.42
C GLU A 194 -0.88 1.28 -15.00
N VAL A 195 -1.60 0.25 -14.56
CA VAL A 195 -1.40 -0.39 -13.24
C VAL A 195 0.03 -0.91 -13.09
N ALA A 196 0.55 -1.60 -14.10
CA ALA A 196 1.91 -2.13 -14.07
C ALA A 196 2.94 -1.00 -13.95
N SER A 197 2.82 0.05 -14.75
CA SER A 197 3.80 1.13 -14.76
C SER A 197 3.75 1.94 -13.47
N ILE A 198 2.58 2.44 -13.09
CA ILE A 198 2.45 3.37 -11.96
C ILE A 198 2.69 2.71 -10.60
N SER A 199 2.35 1.42 -10.44
CA SER A 199 2.57 0.68 -9.18
C SER A 199 4.04 0.51 -8.81
N ARG A 200 4.95 0.75 -9.76
CA ARG A 200 6.41 0.67 -9.57
C ARG A 200 7.03 2.03 -9.21
N THR A 201 6.20 3.08 -9.10
CA THR A 201 6.66 4.44 -8.86
C THR A 201 6.34 4.88 -7.44
N ASN A 202 7.26 5.64 -6.85
CA ASN A 202 7.04 6.38 -5.61
C ASN A 202 7.93 7.61 -5.62
N HIS A 203 7.37 8.75 -6.04
CA HIS A 203 8.12 9.99 -6.20
C HIS A 203 7.19 11.20 -5.99
N VAL A 204 7.73 12.28 -5.42
CA VAL A 204 6.96 13.50 -5.11
C VAL A 204 6.31 14.13 -6.34
N ASN A 205 6.97 14.01 -7.51
CA ASN A 205 6.48 14.53 -8.79
C ASN A 205 5.74 13.53 -9.67
N ILE A 206 5.24 12.43 -9.09
CA ILE A 206 4.40 11.43 -9.78
C ILE A 206 3.13 11.23 -8.98
N VAL A 207 1.99 11.11 -9.67
CA VAL A 207 0.72 10.85 -9.01
C VAL A 207 0.71 9.48 -8.32
N THR A 208 0.19 9.43 -7.10
CA THR A 208 0.12 8.20 -6.33
C THR A 208 -1.12 7.41 -6.71
N LEU A 209 -0.94 6.19 -7.22
CA LEU A 209 -2.04 5.22 -7.36
C LEU A 209 -2.32 4.55 -6.00
N LEU A 210 -3.54 4.72 -5.50
CA LEU A 210 -3.99 4.19 -4.21
C LEU A 210 -4.69 2.84 -4.32
N GLY A 211 -5.31 2.58 -5.47
CA GLY A 211 -6.01 1.33 -5.70
C GLY A 211 -6.56 1.19 -7.11
N PHE A 212 -7.19 0.06 -7.37
CA PHE A 212 -7.87 -0.21 -8.63
C PHE A 212 -9.11 -1.10 -8.43
N CYS A 213 -10.01 -1.08 -9.41
CA CYS A 213 -11.12 -2.01 -9.54
C CYS A 213 -10.99 -2.77 -10.86
N TYR A 214 -11.12 -4.10 -10.78
CA TYR A 214 -11.12 -4.99 -11.94
C TYR A 214 -12.21 -6.06 -11.72
N GLU A 215 -13.41 -5.81 -12.25
CA GLU A 215 -14.58 -6.69 -12.13
C GLU A 215 -15.37 -6.75 -13.43
N GLY A 216 -15.45 -7.91 -14.10
CA GLY A 216 -16.20 -8.06 -15.36
C GLY A 216 -15.66 -7.11 -16.43
N ASN A 217 -16.46 -6.15 -16.89
CA ASN A 217 -16.05 -5.07 -17.81
C ASN A 217 -15.84 -3.71 -17.10
N LYS A 218 -15.93 -3.69 -15.77
CA LYS A 218 -15.79 -2.49 -14.95
C LYS A 218 -14.34 -2.33 -14.54
N ARG A 219 -13.74 -1.21 -14.93
CA ARG A 219 -12.34 -0.88 -14.67
C ARG A 219 -12.26 0.52 -14.09
N ALA A 220 -11.58 0.66 -12.97
CA ALA A 220 -11.35 1.97 -12.39
C ALA A 220 -9.99 2.03 -11.69
N LEU A 221 -9.40 3.23 -11.66
CA LEU A 221 -8.17 3.54 -10.96
C LEU A 221 -8.46 4.62 -9.92
N ILE A 222 -7.95 4.43 -8.72
CA ILE A 222 -8.09 5.36 -7.60
C ILE A 222 -6.76 6.06 -7.39
N TYR A 223 -6.72 7.36 -7.66
CA TYR A 223 -5.57 8.22 -7.46
C TYR A 223 -5.77 9.15 -6.26
N GLU A 224 -4.67 9.69 -5.75
CA GLU A 224 -4.76 10.87 -4.88
C GLU A 224 -5.47 12.03 -5.60
N PHE A 225 -6.27 12.80 -4.86
CA PHE A 225 -6.93 13.99 -5.41
C PHE A 225 -5.99 15.19 -5.36
N LEU A 226 -5.86 15.91 -6.47
CA LEU A 226 -4.99 17.09 -6.62
C LEU A 226 -5.86 18.32 -6.88
N SER A 227 -5.85 19.26 -5.94
CA SER A 227 -6.85 20.31 -5.79
C SER A 227 -6.82 21.36 -6.90
N ASN A 228 -5.63 21.72 -7.41
CA ASN A 228 -5.48 22.69 -8.48
C ASN A 228 -5.76 22.07 -9.88
N GLY A 229 -5.86 20.74 -9.97
CA GLY A 229 -6.14 20.03 -11.20
C GLY A 229 -5.00 20.13 -12.21
N SER A 230 -5.32 20.14 -13.50
CA SER A 230 -4.31 20.13 -14.57
C SER A 230 -3.62 21.49 -14.78
N LEU A 231 -2.32 21.43 -15.12
CA LEU A 231 -1.50 22.56 -15.57
C LEU A 231 -2.09 23.26 -16.80
N GLU A 232 -2.84 22.54 -17.64
CA GLU A 232 -3.52 23.09 -18.82
C GLU A 232 -4.38 24.32 -18.51
N LYS A 233 -5.01 24.34 -17.32
CA LYS A 233 -5.84 25.46 -16.85
C LYS A 233 -5.06 26.77 -16.68
N PHE A 234 -3.74 26.68 -16.53
CA PHE A 234 -2.86 27.81 -16.27
C PHE A 234 -2.01 28.20 -17.48
N THR A 235 -1.99 27.38 -18.55
CA THR A 235 -1.18 27.62 -19.76
C THR A 235 -1.99 28.21 -20.92
N PHE A 236 -3.32 28.02 -20.97
CA PHE A 236 -4.17 28.53 -22.07
C PHE A 236 -5.10 29.66 -21.62
N HIS A 237 -4.90 30.87 -22.15
CA HIS A 237 -5.77 32.05 -21.91
C HIS A 237 -7.08 32.05 -22.72
N GLY A 238 -7.50 30.91 -23.29
CA GLY A 238 -8.62 30.83 -24.24
C GLY A 238 -10.02 30.76 -23.63
N THR A 239 -10.17 30.66 -22.31
CA THR A 239 -11.49 30.65 -21.66
C THR A 239 -11.71 31.95 -20.90
N ARG A 240 -12.90 32.53 -21.07
CA ARG A 240 -13.31 33.89 -20.69
C ARG A 240 -13.29 34.19 -19.18
N ASP A 241 -12.85 33.25 -18.37
CA ASP A 241 -12.69 33.42 -16.94
C ASP A 241 -11.21 33.66 -16.63
N ARG A 242 -10.95 34.77 -15.94
CA ARG A 242 -9.63 35.24 -15.52
C ARG A 242 -8.97 34.28 -14.53
N ILE A 243 -8.64 33.06 -14.93
CA ILE A 243 -7.76 32.21 -14.15
C ILE A 243 -6.41 32.91 -14.10
N GLN A 244 -5.95 33.21 -12.87
CA GLN A 244 -4.69 33.88 -12.60
C GLN A 244 -3.56 33.14 -13.30
N SER A 245 -2.86 33.82 -14.21
CA SER A 245 -1.59 33.34 -14.73
C SER A 245 -0.65 33.10 -13.54
N LEU A 246 0.00 31.94 -13.50
CA LEU A 246 0.93 31.63 -12.41
C LEU A 246 2.12 32.61 -12.41
N PRO A 247 2.77 32.89 -11.29
CA PRO A 247 4.05 33.59 -11.29
C PRO A 247 5.11 32.84 -12.13
N TRP A 248 6.07 33.56 -12.72
CA TRP A 248 7.16 32.94 -13.49
C TRP A 248 7.99 31.98 -12.65
N GLU A 249 8.27 32.33 -11.40
CA GLU A 249 8.95 31.46 -10.44
C GLU A 249 8.19 30.14 -10.22
N THR A 250 6.86 30.20 -10.08
CA THR A 250 6.03 29.01 -9.93
C THR A 250 6.09 28.12 -11.18
N LEU A 251 5.98 28.70 -12.39
CA LEU A 251 6.14 27.93 -13.63
C LEU A 251 7.52 27.27 -13.76
N PHE A 252 8.57 27.98 -13.35
CA PHE A 252 9.92 27.48 -13.37
C PHE A 252 10.10 26.30 -12.40
N ASN A 253 9.57 26.42 -11.17
CA ASN A 253 9.56 25.33 -10.19
C ASN A 253 8.72 24.13 -10.68
N ILE A 254 7.60 24.37 -11.36
CA ILE A 254 6.82 23.34 -12.02
C ILE A 254 7.66 22.62 -13.09
N ALA A 255 8.36 23.35 -13.96
CA ALA A 255 9.20 22.73 -15.00
C ALA A 255 10.32 21.87 -14.37
N ILE A 256 10.96 22.34 -13.30
CA ILE A 256 11.96 21.56 -12.56
C ILE A 256 11.35 20.30 -11.94
N GLY A 257 10.18 20.41 -11.30
CA GLY A 257 9.50 19.28 -10.68
C GLY A 257 9.13 18.20 -11.70
N ILE A 258 8.59 18.60 -12.87
CA ILE A 258 8.29 17.66 -13.94
C ILE A 258 9.58 17.01 -14.46
N ALA A 259 10.65 17.78 -14.63
CA ALA A 259 11.93 17.26 -15.09
C ALA A 259 12.50 16.20 -14.12
N ARG A 260 12.39 16.42 -12.81
CA ARG A 260 12.77 15.45 -11.76
C ARG A 260 11.89 14.20 -11.81
N GLY A 261 10.58 14.35 -11.98
CA GLY A 261 9.66 13.22 -12.14
C GLY A 261 10.02 12.34 -13.33
N LEU A 262 10.32 12.94 -14.49
CA LEU A 262 10.77 12.22 -15.67
C LEU A 262 12.14 11.57 -15.49
N ASP A 263 13.08 12.26 -14.85
CA ASP A 263 14.39 11.67 -14.54
C ASP A 263 14.25 10.41 -13.69
N TYR A 264 13.38 10.46 -12.69
CA TYR A 264 13.05 9.31 -11.87
C TYR A 264 12.44 8.16 -12.71
N LEU A 265 11.49 8.43 -13.61
CA LEU A 265 10.94 7.40 -14.50
C LEU A 265 12.01 6.76 -15.40
N HIS A 266 12.96 7.57 -15.88
CA HIS A 266 13.97 7.12 -16.85
C HIS A 266 15.11 6.33 -16.21
N ARG A 267 15.45 6.62 -14.96
CA ARG A 267 16.64 6.07 -14.27
C ARG A 267 16.45 5.69 -12.80
N GLY A 268 15.50 6.28 -12.09
CA GLY A 268 15.26 6.06 -10.65
C GLY A 268 14.42 4.81 -10.34
N CYS A 269 13.71 4.27 -11.33
CA CYS A 269 12.90 3.06 -11.20
C CYS A 269 13.71 1.78 -11.48
N ASN A 270 13.30 0.66 -10.88
CA ASN A 270 13.88 -0.68 -11.12
C ASN A 270 13.74 -1.15 -12.58
N ALA A 271 12.76 -0.59 -13.31
CA ALA A 271 12.62 -0.71 -14.75
C ALA A 271 12.44 0.70 -15.31
N ARG A 272 13.02 0.98 -16.47
CA ARG A 272 12.82 2.28 -17.13
C ARG A 272 11.36 2.38 -17.57
N ILE A 273 10.71 3.49 -17.26
CA ILE A 273 9.34 3.78 -17.69
C ILE A 273 9.40 4.93 -18.70
N LEU A 274 8.86 4.69 -19.89
CA LEU A 274 8.62 5.72 -20.91
C LEU A 274 7.17 6.15 -20.81
N HIS A 275 6.91 7.46 -20.69
CA HIS A 275 5.55 7.96 -20.44
C HIS A 275 4.73 8.11 -21.73
N PHE A 276 5.34 8.64 -22.80
CA PHE A 276 4.77 8.91 -24.13
C PHE A 276 3.62 9.93 -24.23
N ASP A 277 3.06 10.38 -23.11
CA ASP A 277 2.00 11.40 -23.11
C ASP A 277 2.27 12.58 -22.17
N ILE A 278 3.48 13.15 -22.24
CA ILE A 278 3.82 14.36 -21.48
C ILE A 278 3.25 15.58 -22.20
N LYS A 279 2.32 16.27 -21.52
CA LYS A 279 1.61 17.48 -21.98
C LYS A 279 0.97 18.18 -20.78
N PRO A 280 0.58 19.47 -20.88
CA PRO A 280 -0.02 20.21 -19.76
C PRO A 280 -1.24 19.49 -19.14
N HIS A 281 -2.07 18.85 -19.97
CA HIS A 281 -3.25 18.11 -19.50
C HIS A 281 -2.90 17.03 -18.45
N ASN A 282 -1.79 16.31 -18.64
CA ASN A 282 -1.38 15.18 -17.82
C ASN A 282 -0.47 15.56 -16.65
N ILE A 283 -0.18 16.86 -16.47
CA ILE A 283 0.51 17.37 -15.28
C ILE A 283 -0.53 17.92 -14.34
N LEU A 284 -0.72 17.25 -13.20
CA LEU A 284 -1.64 17.69 -12.16
C LEU A 284 -0.88 18.47 -11.08
N LEU A 285 -1.56 19.36 -10.39
CA LEU A 285 -0.99 20.27 -9.40
C LEU A 285 -1.69 20.06 -8.05
N ASP A 286 -0.91 19.80 -7.00
CA ASP A 286 -1.41 19.81 -5.62
C ASP A 286 -1.67 21.25 -5.12
N GLU A 287 -2.02 21.38 -3.84
CA GLU A 287 -2.41 22.65 -3.25
C GLU A 287 -1.28 23.69 -3.20
N GLU A 288 -0.02 23.25 -3.15
CA GLU A 288 1.18 24.09 -3.25
C GLU A 288 1.73 24.27 -4.67
N PHE A 289 0.99 23.84 -5.70
CA PHE A 289 1.43 23.85 -7.11
C PHE A 289 2.66 22.95 -7.38
N CYS A 290 2.91 21.94 -6.55
CA CYS A 290 3.87 20.90 -6.88
C CYS A 290 3.32 20.02 -8.01
N PRO A 291 4.09 19.82 -9.10
CA PRO A 291 3.62 19.06 -10.25
C PRO A 291 3.70 17.55 -10.01
N LYS A 292 2.66 16.85 -10.44
CA LYS A 292 2.57 15.39 -10.47
C LYS A 292 2.26 14.90 -11.87
N ILE A 293 3.18 14.13 -12.44
CA ILE A 293 2.98 13.44 -13.71
C ILE A 293 1.89 12.38 -13.51
N SER A 294 0.91 12.37 -14.41
CA SER A 294 -0.26 11.48 -14.36
C SER A 294 -0.56 10.88 -15.74
N ASP A 295 -1.52 9.95 -15.77
CA ASP A 295 -1.98 9.23 -16.96
C ASP A 295 -0.92 8.35 -17.64
N PHE A 296 -0.69 7.18 -17.05
CA PHE A 296 0.28 6.19 -17.52
C PHE A 296 -0.33 5.20 -18.52
N GLY A 297 -1.49 5.51 -19.13
CA GLY A 297 -2.18 4.62 -20.06
C GLY A 297 -1.34 4.26 -21.29
N LEU A 298 -0.52 5.20 -21.78
CA LEU A 298 0.39 4.99 -22.90
C LEU A 298 1.80 4.55 -22.48
N ALA A 299 2.05 4.44 -21.17
CA ALA A 299 3.38 4.17 -20.65
C ALA A 299 3.88 2.79 -21.07
N ARG A 300 5.21 2.65 -21.17
CA ARG A 300 5.88 1.39 -21.50
C ARG A 300 7.03 1.13 -20.56
N LEU A 301 7.10 -0.12 -20.10
CA LEU A 301 8.22 -0.64 -19.31
C LEU A 301 9.32 -1.11 -20.26
N CYS A 302 10.53 -0.65 -20.02
CA CYS A 302 11.71 -1.01 -20.79
C CYS A 302 12.75 -1.64 -19.85
N PRO A 303 13.33 -2.80 -20.22
CA PRO A 303 14.53 -3.31 -19.55
C PRO A 303 15.64 -2.25 -19.59
N LEU A 304 16.41 -2.12 -18.49
CA LEU A 304 17.46 -1.11 -18.39
C LEU A 304 18.57 -1.28 -19.44
N GLN A 305 18.78 -2.52 -19.90
CA GLN A 305 19.79 -2.90 -20.90
C GLN A 305 19.43 -2.45 -22.32
N GLU A 306 18.15 -2.15 -22.60
CA GLU A 306 17.70 -1.73 -23.91
C GLU A 306 17.74 -0.20 -24.04
N SER A 307 18.36 0.30 -25.11
CA SER A 307 18.42 1.74 -25.40
C SER A 307 17.19 2.25 -26.14
N THR A 308 16.51 1.38 -26.88
CA THR A 308 15.40 1.72 -27.78
C THR A 308 14.31 0.66 -27.72
N ILE A 309 13.05 1.07 -27.88
CA ILE A 309 11.93 0.12 -27.97
C ILE A 309 11.36 0.03 -29.38
N SER A 310 10.85 -1.14 -29.73
CA SER A 310 9.99 -1.32 -30.89
C SER A 310 8.55 -0.96 -30.55
N MET A 311 7.94 -0.09 -31.34
CA MET A 311 6.53 0.30 -31.18
C MET A 311 5.77 0.02 -32.46
N LEU A 312 4.75 -0.84 -32.41
CA LEU A 312 3.94 -1.18 -33.59
C LEU A 312 3.19 0.04 -34.15
N GLU A 313 2.75 0.95 -33.28
CA GLU A 313 2.00 2.16 -33.65
C GLU A 313 2.58 3.40 -32.96
N ALA A 314 2.49 4.54 -33.63
CA ALA A 314 2.83 5.83 -33.03
C ALA A 314 1.80 6.16 -31.93
N LYS A 315 2.30 6.47 -30.72
CA LYS A 315 1.47 6.83 -29.56
C LYS A 315 1.85 8.21 -29.05
N GLY A 316 0.87 8.91 -28.46
CA GLY A 316 1.04 10.23 -27.85
C GLY A 316 0.04 11.25 -28.39
N THR A 317 0.21 12.50 -27.96
CA THR A 317 -0.67 13.62 -28.36
C THR A 317 -0.01 14.50 -29.42
N ILE A 318 -0.72 14.77 -30.52
CA ILE A 318 -0.26 15.65 -31.60
C ILE A 318 0.21 16.99 -31.02
N GLY A 319 1.36 17.47 -31.47
CA GLY A 319 2.05 18.65 -30.92
C GLY A 319 3.16 18.31 -29.92
N TYR A 320 3.06 17.17 -29.23
CA TYR A 320 4.06 16.72 -28.24
C TYR A 320 4.80 15.45 -28.67
N ILE A 321 4.34 14.76 -29.73
CA ILE A 321 4.97 13.53 -30.24
C ILE A 321 6.34 13.84 -30.83
N ALA A 322 7.36 13.09 -30.41
CA ALA A 322 8.71 13.22 -30.93
C ALA A 322 8.83 12.72 -32.39
N PRO A 323 9.65 13.34 -33.24
CA PRO A 323 9.77 12.99 -34.65
C PRO A 323 10.06 11.50 -34.92
N GLU A 324 10.92 10.87 -34.10
CA GLU A 324 11.30 9.47 -34.25
C GLU A 324 10.18 8.47 -33.93
N VAL A 325 9.16 8.90 -33.19
CA VAL A 325 7.97 8.07 -32.90
C VAL A 325 7.11 7.92 -34.15
N VAL A 326 7.09 8.94 -35.01
CA VAL A 326 6.35 8.93 -36.29
C VAL A 326 7.25 8.41 -37.42
N CYS A 327 8.53 8.81 -37.42
CA CYS A 327 9.46 8.55 -38.50
C CYS A 327 10.75 7.88 -37.98
N ARG A 328 10.82 6.55 -38.08
CA ARG A 328 11.94 5.77 -37.54
C ARG A 328 13.29 6.01 -38.23
N THR A 329 13.32 6.70 -39.38
CA THR A 329 14.57 7.11 -40.04
C THR A 329 15.30 8.21 -39.27
N VAL A 330 14.60 8.95 -38.40
CA VAL A 330 15.18 10.01 -37.55
C VAL A 330 15.90 9.43 -36.32
N GLY A 331 15.56 8.21 -35.90
CA GLY A 331 16.20 7.52 -34.79
C GLY A 331 15.31 6.45 -34.14
N GLY A 332 15.84 5.79 -33.11
CA GLY A 332 15.10 4.82 -32.32
C GLY A 332 14.31 5.47 -31.18
N VAL A 333 13.07 4.99 -30.97
CA VAL A 333 12.20 5.46 -29.87
C VAL A 333 12.80 5.07 -28.52
N SER A 334 12.89 6.03 -27.60
CA SER A 334 13.54 5.83 -26.29
C SER A 334 13.02 6.85 -25.28
N HIS A 335 13.65 6.92 -24.09
CA HIS A 335 13.40 7.99 -23.11
C HIS A 335 13.60 9.41 -23.66
N LYS A 336 14.35 9.56 -24.76
CA LYS A 336 14.51 10.84 -25.46
C LYS A 336 13.23 11.34 -26.12
N SER A 337 12.24 10.47 -26.33
CA SER A 337 10.93 10.88 -26.83
C SER A 337 10.14 11.64 -25.76
N ASP A 338 10.21 11.23 -24.48
CA ASP A 338 9.65 12.00 -23.36
C ASP A 338 10.38 13.35 -23.16
N VAL A 339 11.70 13.38 -23.39
CA VAL A 339 12.49 14.63 -23.34
C VAL A 339 11.95 15.64 -24.37
N TYR A 340 11.64 15.18 -25.58
CA TYR A 340 11.05 16.04 -26.60
C TYR A 340 9.69 16.58 -26.17
N SER A 341 8.80 15.71 -25.68
CA SER A 341 7.47 16.11 -25.20
C SER A 341 7.56 17.11 -24.04
N PHE A 342 8.52 16.92 -23.12
CA PHE A 342 8.83 17.88 -22.06
C PHE A 342 9.23 19.25 -22.62
N GLY A 343 10.14 19.29 -23.59
CA GLY A 343 10.57 20.54 -24.21
C GLY A 343 9.42 21.28 -24.88
N MET A 344 8.58 20.58 -25.66
CA MET A 344 7.39 21.16 -26.27
C MET A 344 6.42 21.72 -25.24
N MET A 345 6.14 20.97 -24.17
CA MET A 345 5.27 21.42 -23.08
C MET A 345 5.83 22.66 -22.36
N VAL A 346 7.13 22.73 -22.09
CA VAL A 346 7.73 23.92 -21.47
C VAL A 346 7.68 25.12 -22.41
N LEU A 347 7.86 24.93 -23.73
CA LEU A 347 7.62 26.01 -24.69
C LEU A 347 6.16 26.48 -24.66
N ASP A 348 5.20 25.58 -24.55
CA ASP A 348 3.79 25.94 -24.42
C ASP A 348 3.52 26.72 -23.11
N MET A 349 4.14 26.32 -22.00
CA MET A 349 4.03 27.05 -20.72
C MET A 349 4.55 28.49 -20.82
N VAL A 350 5.65 28.69 -21.55
CA VAL A 350 6.34 29.97 -21.66
C VAL A 350 5.73 30.87 -22.74
N CYS A 351 5.39 30.29 -23.90
CA CYS A 351 4.90 31.02 -25.07
C CYS A 351 3.37 31.09 -25.11
N GLY A 352 2.64 30.14 -24.53
CA GLY A 352 1.16 30.09 -24.49
C GLY A 352 0.50 31.24 -23.72
N ARG A 353 1.29 32.02 -22.97
CA ARG A 353 0.87 33.31 -22.39
C ARG A 353 0.57 34.38 -23.45
N LYS A 354 1.03 34.19 -24.68
CA LYS A 354 0.72 35.08 -25.80
C LYS A 354 -0.65 34.72 -26.35
N ASN A 355 -1.42 35.74 -26.76
CA ASN A 355 -2.57 35.59 -27.64
C ASN A 355 -2.11 35.17 -29.04
N LEU A 356 -1.50 33.99 -29.13
CA LEU A 356 -0.93 33.38 -30.34
C LEU A 356 -1.97 33.25 -31.45
N SER A 357 -3.26 33.21 -31.12
CA SER A 357 -4.35 33.17 -32.11
C SER A 357 -4.41 34.41 -33.03
N ALA A 358 -3.90 35.58 -32.63
CA ALA A 358 -3.99 36.79 -33.45
C ALA A 358 -2.79 37.02 -34.39
N ASP A 359 -1.61 36.48 -34.05
CA ASP A 359 -0.39 36.62 -34.86
C ASP A 359 -0.04 35.36 -35.67
N LEU A 360 -0.32 34.13 -35.18
CA LEU A 360 -0.18 32.91 -36.00
C LEU A 360 -1.17 32.88 -37.17
N GLN A 361 -2.34 33.51 -37.04
CA GLN A 361 -3.26 33.69 -38.16
C GLN A 361 -2.68 34.60 -39.26
N ARG A 362 -1.63 35.39 -38.95
CA ARG A 362 -0.93 36.24 -39.92
C ARG A 362 0.30 35.57 -40.55
N SER A 363 0.82 34.46 -40.00
CA SER A 363 2.05 33.79 -40.47
C SER A 363 1.89 32.27 -40.62
N SER A 364 0.82 31.83 -41.28
CA SER A 364 0.32 30.44 -41.39
C SER A 364 1.27 29.36 -41.94
N GLU A 365 2.58 29.60 -42.02
CA GLU A 365 3.56 28.68 -42.63
C GLU A 365 4.76 28.32 -41.72
N VAL A 366 4.99 29.01 -40.60
CA VAL A 366 6.20 28.79 -39.78
C VAL A 366 5.94 27.80 -38.65
N TYR A 367 6.67 26.68 -38.66
CA TYR A 367 6.71 25.69 -37.57
C TYR A 367 6.99 26.38 -36.22
N PHE A 368 6.19 26.11 -35.19
CA PHE A 368 6.20 26.85 -33.91
C PHE A 368 7.59 26.97 -33.26
N PRO A 369 8.40 25.89 -33.15
CA PRO A 369 9.79 26.00 -32.72
C PRO A 369 10.68 26.87 -33.61
N GLN A 370 10.49 26.82 -34.93
CA GLN A 370 11.27 27.63 -35.88
C GLN A 370 11.01 29.12 -35.66
N TRP A 371 9.78 29.50 -35.36
CA TRP A 371 9.43 30.87 -35.00
C TRP A 371 10.15 31.32 -33.71
N ILE A 372 10.24 30.46 -32.70
CA ILE A 372 10.96 30.77 -31.45
C ILE A 372 12.45 31.03 -31.71
N TYR A 373 13.09 30.20 -32.56
CA TYR A 373 14.48 30.43 -32.97
C TYR A 373 14.67 31.81 -33.61
N ASN A 374 13.77 32.19 -34.52
CA ASN A 374 13.85 33.49 -35.20
C ASN A 374 13.70 34.66 -34.22
N CYS A 375 12.75 34.58 -33.27
CA CYS A 375 12.59 35.62 -32.25
C CYS A 375 13.82 35.77 -31.35
N LEU A 376 14.51 34.67 -31.02
CA LEU A 376 15.72 34.71 -30.20
C LEU A 376 16.93 35.32 -30.93
N GLU A 377 17.05 35.11 -32.23
CA GLU A 377 18.13 35.67 -33.04
C GLU A 377 17.95 37.16 -33.33
N LEU A 378 16.70 37.59 -33.53
CA LEU A 378 16.36 38.97 -33.81
C LEU A 378 16.29 39.84 -32.54
N GLU A 379 16.56 39.25 -31.36
CA GLU A 379 16.37 39.87 -30.04
C GLU A 379 15.00 40.57 -29.91
N GLU A 380 13.97 40.03 -30.58
CA GLU A 380 12.64 40.64 -30.55
C GLU A 380 12.07 40.58 -29.14
N ASP A 381 11.90 41.75 -28.52
CA ASP A 381 11.26 41.92 -27.20
C ASP A 381 9.87 41.26 -27.11
N GLY A 382 9.23 41.02 -28.26
CA GLY A 382 7.97 40.29 -28.37
C GLY A 382 8.01 38.90 -27.73
N LEU A 383 9.15 38.21 -27.65
CA LEU A 383 9.27 36.90 -26.97
C LEU A 383 9.11 37.00 -25.45
N PHE A 384 9.52 38.13 -24.88
CA PHE A 384 9.53 38.39 -23.44
C PHE A 384 8.36 39.27 -22.97
N GLN A 385 7.38 39.54 -23.84
CA GLN A 385 6.19 40.33 -23.54
C GLN A 385 5.42 39.72 -22.34
N GLY A 386 5.31 40.45 -21.23
CA GLY A 386 4.67 39.99 -19.99
C GLY A 386 5.62 39.63 -18.85
N THR A 387 6.93 39.78 -19.04
CA THR A 387 7.93 39.82 -17.94
C THR A 387 8.09 41.26 -17.46
N ILE A 388 8.09 41.46 -16.14
CA ILE A 388 8.13 42.80 -15.52
C ILE A 388 9.56 43.19 -15.16
N ASN A 389 10.42 42.23 -14.83
CA ASN A 389 11.79 42.47 -14.37
C ASN A 389 12.85 41.60 -15.07
N VAL A 390 14.13 41.92 -14.83
CA VAL A 390 15.29 41.27 -15.46
C VAL A 390 15.41 39.79 -15.06
N GLU A 391 15.04 39.45 -13.84
CA GLU A 391 15.12 38.08 -13.31
C GLU A 391 14.11 37.16 -14.02
N GLU A 392 12.87 37.63 -14.20
CA GLU A 392 11.83 36.91 -14.94
C GLU A 392 12.23 36.70 -16.40
N LYS A 393 12.84 37.71 -17.05
CA LYS A 393 13.40 37.57 -18.40
C LYS A 393 14.48 36.50 -18.46
N ALA A 394 15.38 36.46 -17.47
CA ALA A 394 16.44 35.46 -17.38
C ALA A 394 15.88 34.04 -17.19
N VAL A 395 14.89 33.87 -16.31
CA VAL A 395 14.17 32.61 -16.09
C VAL A 395 13.48 32.14 -17.37
N GLN A 396 12.73 33.05 -18.02
CA GLN A 396 12.04 32.76 -19.27
C GLN A 396 13.01 32.33 -20.37
N ARG A 397 14.10 33.09 -20.56
CA ARG A 397 15.16 32.78 -21.54
C ARG A 397 15.77 31.41 -21.25
N LYS A 398 16.07 31.11 -19.99
CA LYS A 398 16.61 29.81 -19.58
C LYS A 398 15.69 28.66 -19.94
N MET A 399 14.40 28.77 -19.60
CA MET A 399 13.39 27.75 -19.92
C MET A 399 13.32 27.51 -21.43
N ILE A 400 13.30 28.58 -22.23
CA ILE A 400 13.26 28.46 -23.70
C ILE A 400 14.50 27.74 -24.22
N LEU A 401 15.70 28.14 -23.80
CA LEU A 401 16.95 27.52 -24.27
C LEU A 401 17.01 26.03 -23.92
N VAL A 402 16.66 25.66 -22.69
CA VAL A 402 16.61 24.25 -22.27
C VAL A 402 15.59 23.47 -23.10
N SER A 403 14.41 24.04 -23.35
CA SER A 403 13.40 23.40 -24.19
C SER A 403 13.86 23.19 -25.63
N LEU A 404 14.55 24.17 -26.22
CA LEU A 404 15.10 24.07 -27.57
C LEU A 404 16.17 22.96 -27.68
N TRP A 405 16.96 22.74 -26.62
CA TRP A 405 17.83 21.56 -26.52
C TRP A 405 17.05 20.25 -26.41
N CYS A 406 15.91 20.25 -25.73
CA CYS A 406 15.05 19.08 -25.57
C CYS A 406 14.34 18.67 -26.88
N ILE A 407 14.04 19.61 -27.78
CA ILE A 407 13.25 19.35 -29.00
C ILE A 407 14.11 19.16 -30.27
N GLN A 408 15.41 18.88 -30.11
CA GLN A 408 16.29 18.60 -31.24
C GLN A 408 15.77 17.45 -32.11
N THR A 409 15.88 17.55 -33.43
CA THR A 409 15.34 16.55 -34.37
C THR A 409 15.86 15.14 -34.06
N TYR A 410 17.19 15.00 -33.91
CA TYR A 410 17.82 13.73 -33.59
C TYR A 410 17.81 13.45 -32.08
N PRO A 411 17.31 12.29 -31.62
CA PRO A 411 17.24 11.94 -30.20
C PRO A 411 18.60 11.91 -29.48
N SER A 412 19.68 11.63 -30.21
CA SER A 412 21.06 11.65 -29.71
C SER A 412 21.49 13.03 -29.20
N ASN A 413 20.97 14.09 -29.81
CA ASN A 413 21.36 15.47 -29.53
C ASN A 413 20.58 16.08 -28.36
N ARG A 414 19.49 15.41 -27.93
CA ARG A 414 18.69 15.84 -26.78
C ARG A 414 19.43 15.49 -25.48
N PRO A 415 19.42 16.37 -24.47
CA PRO A 415 19.96 16.05 -23.15
C PRO A 415 19.19 14.90 -22.48
N SER A 416 19.79 14.27 -21.47
CA SER A 416 19.04 13.41 -20.54
C SER A 416 18.25 14.28 -19.56
N MET A 417 17.22 13.73 -18.90
CA MET A 417 16.44 14.51 -17.94
C MET A 417 17.24 14.98 -16.71
N SER A 418 18.31 14.28 -16.30
CA SER A 418 19.20 14.76 -15.23
C SER A 418 19.95 15.99 -15.71
N ARG A 419 20.42 15.97 -16.97
CA ARG A 419 21.10 17.12 -17.56
C ARG A 419 20.14 18.29 -17.75
N VAL A 420 18.88 18.04 -18.10
CA VAL A 420 17.83 19.08 -18.12
C VAL A 420 17.65 19.72 -16.74
N VAL A 421 17.57 18.92 -15.66
CA VAL A 421 17.49 19.43 -14.28
C VAL A 421 18.72 20.27 -13.94
N GLU A 422 19.93 19.80 -14.26
CA GLU A 422 21.18 20.57 -14.07
C GLU A 422 21.16 21.90 -14.85
N MET A 423 20.73 21.90 -16.11
CA MET A 423 20.67 23.09 -16.95
C MET A 423 19.66 24.11 -16.42
N LEU A 424 18.49 23.66 -15.93
CA LEU A 424 17.50 24.54 -15.32
C LEU A 424 18.04 25.16 -14.03
N GLN A 425 18.68 24.36 -13.17
CA GLN A 425 19.20 24.84 -11.89
C GLN A 425 20.51 25.63 -12.01
N GLY A 426 21.26 25.47 -13.10
CA GLY A 426 22.50 26.20 -13.37
C GLY A 426 22.31 27.63 -13.90
N CYS A 427 23.41 28.30 -14.21
CA CYS A 427 23.41 29.67 -14.76
C CYS A 427 22.96 29.68 -16.23
N VAL A 428 22.16 30.68 -16.62
CA VAL A 428 21.64 30.77 -18.01
C VAL A 428 22.74 31.03 -19.02
N GLU A 429 23.78 31.77 -18.64
CA GLU A 429 24.95 32.12 -19.46
C GLU A 429 25.78 30.89 -19.84
N SER A 430 25.66 29.80 -19.08
CA SER A 430 26.33 28.53 -19.37
C SER A 430 25.61 27.71 -20.45
N ILE A 431 24.40 28.11 -20.84
CA ILE A 431 23.58 27.40 -21.83
C ILE A 431 23.81 28.01 -23.19
N GLN A 432 24.54 27.29 -24.04
CA GLN A 432 24.74 27.68 -25.43
C GLN A 432 23.44 27.59 -26.22
N MET A 433 23.31 28.43 -27.23
CA MET A 433 22.18 28.37 -28.17
C MET A 433 22.20 27.01 -28.90
N PRO A 434 21.11 26.21 -28.83
CA PRO A 434 21.04 24.95 -29.56
C PRO A 434 21.02 25.18 -31.08
N PRO A 435 21.47 24.20 -31.87
CA PRO A 435 21.43 24.31 -33.32
C PRO A 435 19.99 24.32 -33.83
N LYS A 436 19.73 25.10 -34.88
CA LYS A 436 18.43 25.09 -35.57
C LYS A 436 18.16 23.71 -36.17
N PRO A 437 16.95 23.17 -36.01
CA PRO A 437 16.58 21.93 -36.67
C PRO A 437 16.60 22.14 -38.19
N ASN A 438 17.40 21.32 -38.90
CA ASN A 438 17.35 21.27 -40.36
C ASN A 438 16.02 20.62 -40.78
N LEU A 439 15.09 21.44 -41.29
CA LEU A 439 13.83 20.98 -41.89
C LEU A 439 14.01 20.49 -43.33
N SER A 440 15.24 20.59 -43.88
CA SER A 440 15.58 20.07 -45.19
C SER A 440 15.44 18.54 -45.20
N SER A 441 14.56 18.05 -46.07
CA SER A 441 14.52 16.65 -46.48
C SER A 441 15.94 16.15 -46.74
N PRO A 442 16.30 14.90 -46.38
CA PRO A 442 17.57 14.34 -46.84
C PRO A 442 17.65 14.51 -48.36
N PRO A 443 18.83 14.86 -48.92
CA PRO A 443 18.99 14.92 -50.37
C PRO A 443 18.44 13.62 -50.94
N ARG A 444 17.46 13.71 -51.85
CA ARG A 444 17.13 12.55 -52.67
C ARG A 444 18.45 12.17 -53.33
N LEU A 445 18.99 11.00 -52.99
CA LEU A 445 20.02 10.37 -53.81
C LEU A 445 19.38 10.31 -55.20
N ALA A 446 19.85 11.17 -56.10
CA ALA A 446 19.50 11.08 -57.50
C ALA A 446 20.07 9.74 -57.95
N LEU A 447 19.21 8.72 -57.98
CA LEU A 447 19.52 7.46 -58.59
C LEU A 447 19.38 7.66 -60.11
N ASP A 448 20.21 8.54 -60.65
CA ASP A 448 20.45 8.63 -62.07
C ASP A 448 21.82 8.04 -62.34
N THR A 449 21.84 7.14 -63.33
CA THR A 449 23.00 6.40 -63.86
C THR A 449 23.26 5.03 -63.22
N LEU A 450 22.37 4.07 -63.49
CA LEU A 450 22.75 2.67 -63.75
C LEU A 450 21.62 1.89 -64.44
N VAL A 451 21.15 2.39 -65.59
CA VAL A 451 20.48 1.56 -66.59
C VAL A 451 20.90 2.04 -67.97
N THR A 452 21.99 1.46 -68.46
CA THR A 452 22.20 1.08 -69.87
C THR A 452 23.59 0.48 -69.93
N LEU A 453 23.66 -0.84 -70.09
CA LEU A 453 24.68 -1.58 -70.86
C LEU A 453 24.50 -3.07 -70.57
N THR A 454 23.46 -3.64 -71.16
CA THR A 454 23.48 -5.02 -71.70
C THR A 454 22.40 -5.07 -72.76
N ASP A 455 22.81 -5.02 -74.03
CA ASP A 455 22.67 -6.14 -74.96
C ASP A 455 22.50 -5.64 -76.39
N SER A 456 23.59 -5.64 -77.15
CA SER A 456 23.53 -5.82 -78.60
C SER A 456 24.85 -6.38 -79.11
N SER A 457 24.70 -7.48 -79.85
CA SER A 457 25.59 -8.08 -80.83
C SER A 457 26.57 -9.16 -80.35
N ASP A 458 26.06 -10.39 -80.23
CA ASP A 458 26.76 -11.58 -80.70
C ASP A 458 26.23 -11.98 -82.08
N GLY A 459 27.15 -12.16 -83.03
CA GLY A 459 26.87 -12.70 -84.35
C GLY A 459 27.89 -12.27 -85.41
N VAL A 460 28.95 -13.06 -85.56
CA VAL A 460 29.55 -13.57 -86.83
C VAL A 460 30.99 -14.05 -86.56
N ARG A 461 31.16 -15.36 -86.36
CA ARG A 461 31.86 -16.25 -87.30
C ARG A 461 31.68 -17.71 -86.94
#